data_AF-A0AAN0K1A3-F1
#
_entry.id   AF-A0AAN0K1A3-F1
#
_cell.length_a   1.000
_cell.length_b   1.000
_cell.length_c   1.000
_cell.angle_alpha   90.00
_cell.angle_beta   90.00
_cell.angle_gamma   90.00
#
_symmetry.space_group_name_H-M   'P 1'
#
loop_
_entity.id
_entity.type
_entity.pdbx_description
1 polymer ?
#
loop_
_entity_poly.entity_id
_entity_poly.type
_entity_poly.pdbx_seq_one_letter_code
_entity_poly.pdbx_strand_id
1 'polypeptide(L)'
;EDFTFQFNPSLKYLQLIFDGRQLKPTTGWTVSPHKNPCLIRERDILGLGDNSTKTTIPPSCLVSIYAENSPHTVPNLSYSVPLKGVQEQMEIIINRPLRTMSSSDSGYSQALNISNLDAILTYLKEGNFPSSSWQDLGLKLGLNYDTTLKNIESNYSKVEDCLRECIAKWLQRADGVDAKGGATWTTLAKALEQCDSGRPSADHIIRRRKLRKSVDRSQNDEHELHD
;
A
#
# COMPACT_ATOMS: atom_id res chain seq x y z
N GLU A 1 -25.02 -5.37 0.07
CA GLU A 1 -26.37 -4.81 -0.16
C GLU A 1 -26.26 -3.71 -1.18
N ASP A 2 -27.17 -3.71 -2.15
CA ASP A 2 -27.25 -2.63 -3.13
C ASP A 2 -27.84 -1.38 -2.48
N PHE A 3 -27.19 -0.24 -2.72
CA PHE A 3 -27.61 1.05 -2.19
C PHE A 3 -28.80 1.59 -2.99
N THR A 4 -30.00 1.57 -2.40
CA THR A 4 -31.23 2.04 -3.06
C THR A 4 -31.83 3.23 -2.32
N PHE A 5 -32.43 4.17 -3.07
CA PHE A 5 -33.10 5.34 -2.51
C PHE A 5 -34.12 5.92 -3.48
N GLN A 6 -35.01 6.76 -2.96
CA GLN A 6 -35.96 7.53 -3.74
C GLN A 6 -35.66 9.02 -3.63
N PHE A 7 -35.74 9.75 -4.76
CA PHE A 7 -35.60 11.20 -4.75
C PHE A 7 -36.77 11.84 -4.03
N ASN A 8 -36.50 12.93 -3.31
CA ASN A 8 -37.55 13.78 -2.81
C ASN A 8 -38.21 14.50 -3.99
N PRO A 9 -39.53 14.35 -4.23
CA PRO A 9 -40.20 14.94 -5.40
C PRO A 9 -40.10 16.47 -5.47
N SER A 10 -39.86 17.13 -4.34
CA SER A 10 -39.69 18.57 -4.24
C SER A 10 -38.27 19.05 -4.53
N LEU A 11 -37.28 18.15 -4.46
CA LEU A 11 -35.85 18.45 -4.62
C LEU A 11 -35.28 17.64 -5.79
N LYS A 12 -35.10 18.29 -6.95
CA LYS A 12 -34.57 17.67 -8.18
C LYS A 12 -33.05 17.50 -8.19
N TYR A 13 -32.44 17.26 -7.04
CA TYR A 13 -31.00 17.10 -6.89
C TYR A 13 -30.67 16.22 -5.69
N LEU A 14 -29.52 15.57 -5.74
CA LEU A 14 -28.85 14.94 -4.61
C LEU A 14 -27.67 15.82 -4.19
N GLN A 15 -27.52 16.08 -2.90
CA GLN A 15 -26.35 16.76 -2.35
C GLN A 15 -25.73 15.93 -1.24
N LEU A 16 -24.41 15.74 -1.33
CA LEU A 16 -23.59 15.13 -0.28
C LEU A 16 -23.05 16.25 0.64
N ILE A 17 -23.27 16.10 1.95
CA ILE A 17 -22.95 17.11 2.96
C ILE A 17 -21.68 16.69 3.73
N PHE A 18 -20.59 17.43 3.53
CA PHE A 18 -19.25 17.16 4.13
C PHE A 18 -18.87 18.13 5.27
N ASP A 19 -19.80 18.99 5.69
CA ASP A 19 -19.66 19.90 6.83
C ASP A 19 -20.66 19.55 7.96
N GLY A 20 -21.30 18.39 7.85
CA GLY A 20 -22.24 17.88 8.83
C GLY A 20 -21.56 17.47 10.15
N ARG A 21 -22.30 17.61 11.25
CA ARG A 21 -21.86 17.17 12.59
C ARG A 21 -21.60 15.67 12.59
N GLN A 22 -20.43 15.27 13.08
CA GLN A 22 -20.03 13.88 13.22
C GLN A 22 -20.34 13.36 14.63
N LEU A 23 -20.92 12.17 14.74
CA LEU A 23 -21.20 11.51 16.02
C LEU A 23 -19.96 10.81 16.59
N LYS A 24 -19.13 10.25 15.71
CA LYS A 24 -17.87 9.59 16.07
C LYS A 24 -16.72 10.60 15.99
N PRO A 25 -15.67 10.45 16.81
CA PRO A 25 -14.53 11.35 16.77
C PRO A 25 -13.81 11.23 15.43
N THR A 26 -13.46 12.36 14.85
CA THR A 26 -12.69 12.46 13.59
C THR A 26 -11.36 13.18 13.80
N THR A 27 -10.87 13.24 15.04
CA THR A 27 -9.64 13.95 15.42
C THR A 27 -8.46 13.48 14.58
N GLY A 28 -7.71 14.44 14.02
CA GLY A 28 -6.57 14.17 13.15
C GLY A 28 -6.93 13.73 11.73
N TRP A 29 -8.21 13.76 11.33
CA TRP A 29 -8.63 13.46 9.97
C TRP A 29 -9.20 14.71 9.28
N THR A 30 -8.84 14.87 8.01
CA THR A 30 -9.44 15.85 7.11
C THR A 30 -10.14 15.11 5.98
N VAL A 31 -11.42 15.41 5.77
CA VAL A 31 -12.22 14.92 4.63
C VAL A 31 -12.67 16.13 3.83
N SER A 32 -12.26 16.21 2.56
CA SER A 32 -12.51 17.37 1.71
C SER A 32 -13.03 16.94 0.34
N PRO A 33 -14.28 17.27 -0.03
CA PRO A 33 -14.75 17.09 -1.39
C PRO A 33 -14.06 18.10 -2.33
N HIS A 34 -13.82 17.70 -3.58
CA HIS A 34 -13.24 18.59 -4.61
C HIS A 34 -14.28 19.46 -5.29
N LYS A 35 -15.54 19.30 -4.91
CA LYS A 35 -16.68 20.10 -5.37
C LYS A 35 -17.52 20.48 -4.15
N ASN A 36 -17.74 21.78 -3.96
CA ASN A 36 -18.57 22.30 -2.87
C ASN A 36 -19.53 23.39 -3.40
N PRO A 37 -20.86 23.24 -3.30
CA PRO A 37 -21.57 22.06 -2.78
C PRO A 37 -21.36 20.82 -3.68
N CYS A 38 -21.25 19.65 -3.06
CA CYS A 38 -21.18 18.37 -3.76
C CYS A 38 -22.59 17.95 -4.23
N LEU A 39 -23.10 18.67 -5.24
CA LEU A 39 -24.45 18.54 -5.77
C LEU A 39 -24.45 17.86 -7.15
N ILE A 40 -25.39 16.95 -7.32
CA ILE A 40 -25.69 16.21 -8.55
C ILE A 40 -27.18 16.42 -8.87
N ARG A 41 -27.51 16.84 -10.08
CA ARG A 41 -28.92 17.04 -10.46
C ARG A 41 -29.55 15.71 -10.86
N GLU A 42 -30.83 15.55 -10.54
CA GLU A 42 -31.60 14.35 -10.89
C GLU A 42 -31.53 14.03 -12.39
N ARG A 43 -31.65 15.05 -13.25
CA ARG A 43 -31.51 14.90 -14.72
C ARG A 43 -30.16 14.29 -15.16
N ASP A 44 -29.09 14.58 -14.43
CA ASP A 44 -27.75 14.09 -14.75
C ASP A 44 -27.58 12.62 -14.28
N ILE A 45 -28.40 12.19 -13.31
CA ILE A 45 -28.44 10.81 -12.79
C ILE A 45 -29.31 9.94 -13.70
N LEU A 46 -30.52 10.41 -14.02
CA LEU A 46 -31.48 9.68 -14.86
C LEU A 46 -31.05 9.62 -16.34
N GLY A 47 -30.20 10.54 -16.80
CA GLY A 47 -29.68 10.55 -18.17
C GLY A 47 -28.56 9.55 -18.45
N LEU A 48 -28.08 8.82 -17.43
CA LEU A 48 -27.02 7.83 -17.59
C LEU A 48 -27.54 6.60 -18.35
N GLY A 49 -26.91 6.26 -19.47
CA GLY A 49 -27.33 5.13 -20.31
C GLY A 49 -28.48 5.46 -21.27
N ASP A 50 -28.91 6.72 -21.33
CA ASP A 50 -29.84 7.18 -22.36
C ASP A 50 -29.08 7.35 -23.69
N ASN A 51 -29.50 6.58 -24.70
CA ASN A 51 -28.93 6.62 -26.05
C ASN A 51 -29.03 8.00 -26.72
N SER A 52 -29.93 8.87 -26.24
CA SER A 52 -30.12 10.22 -26.75
C SER A 52 -29.15 11.26 -26.17
N THR A 53 -28.57 11.03 -24.97
CA THR A 53 -27.83 12.08 -24.23
C THR A 53 -26.30 11.93 -24.28
N LYS A 54 -25.75 10.91 -24.96
CA LYS A 54 -24.29 10.62 -25.07
C LYS A 54 -23.53 10.59 -23.72
N THR A 55 -24.23 10.60 -22.59
CA THR A 55 -23.62 10.73 -21.27
C THR A 55 -23.28 9.34 -20.75
N THR A 56 -22.06 8.91 -21.04
CA THR A 56 -21.56 7.57 -20.66
C THR A 56 -20.90 7.55 -19.28
N ILE A 57 -20.61 8.72 -18.70
CA ILE A 57 -19.88 8.85 -17.43
C ILE A 57 -20.85 9.30 -16.33
N PRO A 58 -21.00 8.54 -15.23
CA PRO A 58 -21.85 8.96 -14.13
C PRO A 58 -21.31 10.23 -13.47
N PRO A 59 -22.20 11.11 -12.97
CA PRO A 59 -21.77 12.27 -12.20
C PRO A 59 -20.98 11.79 -10.97
N SER A 60 -19.78 12.33 -10.78
CA SER A 60 -18.87 11.94 -9.71
C SER A 60 -18.22 13.15 -9.05
N CYS A 61 -17.77 12.96 -7.81
CA CYS A 61 -17.01 13.95 -7.06
C CYS A 61 -15.84 13.25 -6.38
N LEU A 62 -14.63 13.76 -6.60
CA LEU A 62 -13.45 13.26 -5.90
C LEU A 62 -13.47 13.78 -4.45
N VAL A 63 -13.17 12.89 -3.51
CA VAL A 63 -13.05 13.23 -2.09
C VAL A 63 -11.63 12.92 -1.63
N SER A 64 -10.93 13.95 -1.17
CA SER A 64 -9.63 13.80 -0.53
C SER A 64 -9.81 13.48 0.95
N ILE A 65 -9.07 12.48 1.43
CA ILE A 65 -9.06 12.11 2.84
C ILE A 65 -7.60 12.06 3.29
N TYR A 66 -7.26 12.82 4.33
CA TYR A 66 -5.93 12.89 4.91
C TYR A 66 -5.98 12.60 6.42
N ALA A 67 -4.94 11.95 6.92
CA ALA A 67 -4.72 11.76 8.33
C ALA A 67 -3.44 12.49 8.75
N GLU A 68 -3.52 13.21 9.86
CA GLU A 68 -2.38 13.84 10.50
C GLU A 68 -1.50 12.77 11.16
N ASN A 69 -0.18 12.97 11.05
CA ASN A 69 0.81 12.15 11.75
C ASN A 69 0.92 12.61 13.22
N SER A 70 -0.09 12.28 14.02
CA SER A 70 -0.23 12.71 15.42
C SER A 70 -0.61 11.53 16.32
N PRO A 71 -0.09 11.45 17.56
CA PRO A 71 -0.49 10.42 18.53
C PRO A 71 -1.96 10.56 18.97
N HIS A 72 -2.61 11.68 18.64
CA HIS A 72 -4.02 11.94 18.97
C HIS A 72 -4.97 11.66 17.79
N THR A 73 -4.45 11.23 16.63
CA THR A 73 -5.27 10.87 15.47
C THR A 73 -6.03 9.57 15.75
N VAL A 74 -7.35 9.58 15.55
CA VAL A 74 -8.14 8.37 15.78
C VAL A 74 -7.77 7.26 14.79
N PRO A 75 -7.66 5.99 15.24
CA PRO A 75 -7.14 4.91 14.41
C PRO A 75 -8.11 4.47 13.31
N ASN A 76 -9.40 4.79 13.42
CA ASN A 76 -10.39 4.49 12.39
C ASN A 76 -11.27 5.72 12.20
N LEU A 77 -11.26 6.26 11.00
CA LEU A 77 -12.24 7.22 10.56
C LEU A 77 -13.54 6.48 10.25
N SER A 78 -14.65 6.97 10.79
CA SER A 78 -16.01 6.58 10.42
C SER A 78 -16.78 7.88 10.24
N TYR A 79 -16.73 8.40 9.01
CA TYR A 79 -17.21 9.73 8.65
C TYR A 79 -18.56 9.62 7.96
N SER A 80 -19.58 10.25 8.52
CA SER A 80 -20.95 10.22 8.03
C SER A 80 -21.16 11.38 7.05
N VAL A 81 -21.66 11.08 5.85
CA VAL A 81 -21.97 12.03 4.79
C VAL A 81 -23.48 12.01 4.56
N PRO A 82 -24.24 12.88 5.23
CA PRO A 82 -25.68 12.96 5.03
C PRO A 82 -26.03 13.35 3.59
N LEU A 83 -27.15 12.80 3.11
CA LEU A 83 -27.70 13.09 1.81
C LEU A 83 -28.89 14.03 1.94
N LYS A 84 -28.91 15.06 1.10
CA LYS A 84 -30.06 15.93 0.91
C LYS A 84 -30.66 15.70 -0.47
N GLY A 85 -31.99 15.71 -0.53
CA GLY A 85 -32.75 15.48 -1.77
C GLY A 85 -33.20 14.03 -1.98
N VAL A 86 -32.99 13.18 -0.99
CA VAL A 86 -33.65 11.86 -0.87
C VAL A 86 -34.92 11.98 -0.03
N GLN A 87 -35.89 11.09 -0.25
CA GLN A 87 -37.17 11.07 0.45
C GLN A 87 -37.00 10.67 1.93
N GLU A 88 -36.16 9.68 2.20
CA GLU A 88 -35.83 9.23 3.54
C GLU A 88 -34.46 9.76 3.96
N GLN A 89 -34.30 10.10 5.25
CA GLN A 89 -33.02 10.55 5.77
C GLN A 89 -32.00 9.43 5.63
N MET A 90 -30.94 9.69 4.86
CA MET A 90 -29.90 8.72 4.58
C MET A 90 -28.52 9.36 4.65
N GLU A 91 -27.53 8.57 5.04
CA GLU A 91 -26.13 8.98 5.09
C GLU A 91 -25.23 7.89 4.52
N ILE A 92 -24.14 8.31 3.88
CA ILE A 92 -23.08 7.42 3.42
C ILE A 92 -21.98 7.43 4.48
N ILE A 93 -21.58 6.25 4.95
CA ILE A 93 -20.49 6.12 5.92
C ILE A 93 -19.18 5.82 5.20
N ILE A 94 -18.24 6.75 5.29
CA ILE A 94 -16.86 6.55 4.85
C ILE A 94 -16.08 5.96 6.03
N ASN A 95 -15.81 4.66 5.97
CA ASN A 95 -14.90 4.00 6.91
C ASN A 95 -13.50 3.98 6.33
N ARG A 96 -12.52 4.51 7.07
CA ARG A 96 -11.12 4.49 6.67
C ARG A 96 -10.22 4.23 7.86
N PRO A 97 -9.52 3.08 7.91
CA PRO A 97 -8.52 2.86 8.94
C PRO A 97 -7.35 3.83 8.73
N LEU A 98 -6.80 4.32 9.83
CA LEU A 98 -5.51 4.98 9.84
C LEU A 98 -4.52 3.96 9.32
N ARG A 99 -3.91 4.27 8.17
CA ARG A 99 -2.75 3.53 7.72
C ARG A 99 -1.59 3.97 8.59
N THR A 100 -1.53 3.45 9.81
CA THR A 100 -0.26 3.31 10.49
C THR A 100 0.65 2.60 9.48
N MET A 101 1.89 3.04 9.32
CA MET A 101 2.92 2.17 8.77
C MET A 101 3.20 0.99 9.74
N SER A 102 2.17 0.37 10.31
CA SER A 102 2.24 -0.97 10.87
C SER A 102 2.10 -1.93 9.69
N SER A 103 3.23 -2.18 9.03
CA SER A 103 3.74 -3.50 8.65
C SER A 103 2.81 -4.66 8.23
N SER A 104 1.55 -4.46 7.83
CA SER A 104 0.65 -5.56 7.44
C SER A 104 -0.10 -5.39 6.11
N ASP A 105 -0.16 -4.21 5.50
CA ASP A 105 -0.74 -4.04 4.13
C ASP A 105 0.33 -3.79 3.05
N SER A 106 1.59 -4.02 3.39
CA SER A 106 2.66 -4.15 2.43
C SER A 106 3.22 -5.56 2.59
N GLY A 107 3.03 -6.42 1.60
CA GLY A 107 3.94 -7.55 1.37
C GLY A 107 5.42 -7.13 1.19
N TYR A 108 5.81 -5.89 1.51
CA TYR A 108 7.18 -5.44 1.68
C TYR A 108 7.63 -5.39 3.15
N SER A 109 6.71 -5.53 4.11
CA SER A 109 6.97 -5.51 5.57
C SER A 109 6.96 -6.89 6.22
N GLN A 110 6.73 -7.96 5.44
CA GLN A 110 6.88 -9.33 5.94
C GLN A 110 8.33 -9.55 6.38
N ALA A 111 8.52 -9.94 7.63
CA ALA A 111 9.81 -10.35 8.15
C ALA A 111 10.30 -11.58 7.37
N LEU A 112 11.50 -11.47 6.82
CA LEU A 112 12.17 -12.54 6.10
C LEU A 112 13.05 -13.32 7.05
N ASN A 113 13.19 -14.60 6.76
CA ASN A 113 14.05 -15.51 7.49
C ASN A 113 14.92 -16.29 6.50
N ILE A 114 15.79 -17.15 7.05
CA ILE A 114 16.77 -17.89 6.26
C ILE A 114 16.15 -18.75 5.14
N SER A 115 14.90 -19.20 5.28
CA SER A 115 14.19 -19.98 4.25
C SER A 115 13.90 -19.16 2.99
N ASN A 116 14.02 -17.84 3.04
CA ASN A 116 13.86 -16.96 1.88
C ASN A 116 15.15 -16.74 1.07
N LEU A 117 16.29 -17.24 1.54
CA LEU A 117 17.61 -16.98 0.96
C LEU A 117 17.68 -17.31 -0.54
N ASP A 118 17.23 -18.51 -0.93
CA ASP A 118 17.30 -18.98 -2.32
C ASP A 118 16.46 -18.09 -3.28
N ALA A 119 15.26 -17.71 -2.85
CA ALA A 119 14.39 -16.82 -3.61
C ALA A 119 15.00 -15.42 -3.77
N ILE A 120 15.65 -14.89 -2.72
CA ILE A 120 16.32 -13.59 -2.78
C ILE A 120 17.50 -13.63 -3.75
N LEU A 121 18.36 -14.65 -3.65
CA LEU A 121 19.51 -14.80 -4.55
C LEU A 121 19.08 -14.95 -6.01
N THR A 122 18.00 -15.70 -6.25
CA THR A 122 17.40 -15.81 -7.59
C THR A 122 16.96 -14.45 -8.12
N TYR A 123 16.29 -13.63 -7.30
CA TYR A 123 15.85 -12.30 -7.74
C TYR A 123 16.99 -11.32 -7.96
N LEU A 124 18.03 -11.35 -7.12
CA LEU A 124 19.23 -10.54 -7.32
C LEU A 124 19.91 -10.90 -8.65
N LYS A 125 20.01 -12.20 -8.95
CA LYS A 125 20.57 -12.68 -10.21
C LYS A 125 19.74 -12.27 -11.42
N GLU A 126 18.42 -12.46 -11.37
CA GLU A 126 17.51 -12.05 -12.46
C GLU A 126 17.46 -10.52 -12.65
N GLY A 127 17.68 -9.75 -11.58
CA GLY A 127 17.79 -8.29 -11.61
C GLY A 127 19.14 -7.78 -12.11
N ASN A 128 20.08 -8.67 -12.47
CA ASN A 128 21.46 -8.38 -12.84
C ASN A 128 22.25 -7.63 -11.77
N PHE A 129 21.98 -7.92 -10.48
CA PHE A 129 22.75 -7.35 -9.39
C PHE A 129 24.21 -7.86 -9.46
N PRO A 130 25.21 -6.97 -9.46
CA PRO A 130 26.62 -7.39 -9.49
C PRO A 130 27.03 -7.99 -8.15
N SER A 131 27.33 -9.29 -8.12
CA SER A 131 27.76 -9.98 -6.90
C SER A 131 28.96 -9.33 -6.22
N SER A 132 29.83 -8.65 -6.97
CA SER A 132 30.97 -7.89 -6.44
C SER A 132 30.60 -6.75 -5.51
N SER A 133 29.35 -6.25 -5.57
CA SER A 133 28.85 -5.16 -4.73
C SER A 133 28.25 -5.63 -3.40
N TRP A 134 28.47 -6.90 -3.02
CA TRP A 134 27.90 -7.49 -1.81
C TRP A 134 28.30 -6.76 -0.51
N GLN A 135 29.51 -6.18 -0.45
CA GLN A 135 29.98 -5.44 0.73
C GLN A 135 29.19 -4.15 0.94
N ASP A 136 29.00 -3.36 -0.11
CA ASP A 136 28.19 -2.12 -0.02
C ASP A 136 26.74 -2.47 0.33
N LEU A 137 26.19 -3.51 -0.29
CA LEU A 137 24.87 -4.02 0.06
C LEU A 137 24.78 -4.42 1.54
N GLY A 138 25.75 -5.17 2.05
CA GLY A 138 25.81 -5.56 3.46
C GLY A 138 25.81 -4.36 4.40
N LEU A 139 26.60 -3.32 4.10
CA LEU A 139 26.64 -2.07 4.87
C LEU A 139 25.28 -1.37 4.88
N LYS A 140 24.61 -1.25 3.73
CA LYS A 140 23.29 -0.62 3.64
C LYS A 140 22.23 -1.40 4.42
N LEU A 141 22.36 -2.73 4.45
CA LEU A 141 21.50 -3.63 5.19
C LEU A 141 21.77 -3.64 6.70
N GLY A 142 22.84 -3.00 7.17
CA GLY A 142 23.15 -2.83 8.59
C GLY A 142 24.15 -3.84 9.16
N LEU A 143 24.85 -4.60 8.29
CA LEU A 143 25.94 -5.47 8.72
C LEU A 143 27.19 -4.65 9.04
N ASN A 144 27.90 -5.04 10.08
CA ASN A 144 29.12 -4.37 10.51
C ASN A 144 30.29 -4.79 9.62
N TYR A 145 31.08 -3.80 9.17
CA TYR A 145 32.23 -4.05 8.31
C TYR A 145 33.32 -4.87 9.02
N ASP A 146 33.76 -4.40 10.19
CA ASP A 146 34.92 -4.93 10.90
C ASP A 146 34.69 -6.35 11.42
N THR A 147 33.46 -6.69 11.80
CA THR A 147 33.14 -7.98 12.40
C THR A 147 32.46 -8.97 11.46
N THR A 148 31.57 -8.52 10.57
CA THR A 148 30.76 -9.44 9.76
C THR A 148 31.26 -9.50 8.33
N LEU A 149 31.38 -8.36 7.65
CA LEU A 149 31.78 -8.33 6.24
C LEU A 149 33.23 -8.78 6.04
N LYS A 150 34.16 -8.30 6.88
CA LYS A 150 35.57 -8.71 6.83
C LYS A 150 35.78 -10.21 7.10
N ASN A 151 34.95 -10.79 7.98
CA ASN A 151 34.98 -12.22 8.25
C ASN A 151 34.45 -13.04 7.05
N ILE A 152 33.40 -12.56 6.37
CA ILE A 152 32.90 -13.20 5.14
C ILE A 152 33.99 -13.17 4.06
N GLU A 153 34.63 -12.02 3.84
CA GLU A 153 35.70 -11.86 2.83
C GLU A 153 36.90 -12.78 3.09
N SER A 154 37.21 -13.05 4.36
CA SER A 154 38.33 -13.93 4.73
C SER A 154 38.01 -15.42 4.60
N ASN A 155 36.73 -15.79 4.75
CA ASN A 155 36.30 -17.20 4.81
C ASN A 155 35.87 -17.77 3.45
N TYR A 156 35.57 -16.91 2.46
CA TYR A 156 35.06 -17.33 1.16
C TYR A 156 35.86 -16.70 0.02
N SER A 157 36.29 -17.53 -0.92
CA SER A 157 37.12 -17.09 -2.06
C SER A 157 36.32 -16.70 -3.31
N LYS A 158 35.06 -17.14 -3.42
CA LYS A 158 34.17 -16.80 -4.53
C LYS A 158 33.24 -15.68 -4.13
N VAL A 159 33.11 -14.69 -5.01
CA VAL A 159 32.28 -13.51 -4.79
C VAL A 159 30.80 -13.88 -4.58
N GLU A 160 30.32 -14.90 -5.27
CA GLU A 160 28.96 -15.43 -5.14
C GLU A 160 28.70 -16.04 -3.76
N ASP A 161 29.69 -16.73 -3.20
CA ASP A 161 29.60 -17.31 -1.85
C ASP A 161 29.61 -16.20 -0.79
N CYS A 162 30.41 -15.14 -1.01
CA CYS A 162 30.38 -13.95 -0.16
C CYS A 162 29.01 -13.25 -0.18
N LEU A 163 28.41 -13.07 -1.36
CA LEU A 163 27.06 -12.51 -1.47
C LEU A 163 26.03 -13.38 -0.75
N ARG A 164 26.09 -14.70 -0.95
CA ARG A 164 25.19 -15.65 -0.28
C ARG A 164 25.29 -15.54 1.23
N GLU A 165 26.49 -15.53 1.78
CA GLU A 165 26.69 -15.44 3.24
C GLU A 165 26.30 -14.06 3.78
N CYS A 166 26.54 -12.99 3.02
CA CYS A 166 26.08 -11.64 3.36
C CYS A 166 24.56 -11.59 3.52
N ILE A 167 23.81 -12.12 2.54
CA ILE A 167 22.34 -12.18 2.62
C ILE A 167 21.89 -13.10 3.77
N ALA A 168 22.58 -14.21 4.01
CA ALA A 168 22.28 -15.10 5.13
C ALA A 168 22.44 -14.39 6.49
N LYS A 169 23.52 -13.63 6.71
CA LYS A 169 23.73 -12.84 7.94
C LYS A 169 22.67 -11.75 8.12
N TRP A 170 22.26 -11.10 7.03
CA TRP A 170 21.16 -10.15 7.06
C TRP A 170 19.84 -10.82 7.47
N LEU A 171 19.49 -11.98 6.89
CA LEU A 171 18.28 -12.75 7.24
C LEU A 171 18.30 -13.28 8.67
N GLN A 172 19.49 -13.52 9.22
CA GLN A 172 19.70 -13.88 10.63
C GLN A 172 19.64 -12.68 11.59
N ARG A 173 19.40 -11.46 11.07
CA ARG A 173 19.33 -10.22 11.84
C ARG A 173 20.60 -9.92 12.64
N ALA A 174 21.77 -10.19 12.05
CA ALA A 174 23.05 -9.86 12.66
C ALA A 174 23.24 -8.34 12.81
N ASP A 175 24.09 -7.92 13.75
CA ASP A 175 24.54 -6.53 13.90
C ASP A 175 23.40 -5.50 13.98
N GLY A 176 23.44 -4.45 13.15
CA GLY A 176 22.51 -3.32 13.15
C GLY A 176 21.32 -3.49 12.21
N VAL A 177 21.01 -4.71 11.76
CA VAL A 177 19.92 -4.98 10.81
C VAL A 177 18.57 -4.47 11.31
N ASP A 178 18.32 -4.59 12.61
CA ASP A 178 17.06 -4.15 13.22
C ASP A 178 16.94 -2.63 13.28
N ALA A 179 18.07 -1.94 13.49
CA ALA A 179 18.13 -0.48 13.40
C ALA A 179 17.92 0.03 11.96
N LYS A 180 18.12 -0.82 10.94
CA LYS A 180 17.81 -0.53 9.53
C LYS A 180 16.38 -0.92 9.11
N GLY A 181 15.54 -1.37 10.05
CA GLY A 181 14.16 -1.78 9.78
C GLY A 181 13.96 -3.29 9.64
N GLY A 182 14.96 -4.09 10.00
CA GLY A 182 14.92 -5.54 10.01
C GLY A 182 15.08 -6.18 8.62
N ALA A 183 15.11 -7.51 8.58
CA ALA A 183 15.15 -8.28 7.35
C ALA A 183 13.77 -8.29 6.65
N THR A 184 13.53 -7.37 5.72
CA THR A 184 12.28 -7.27 4.96
C THR A 184 12.57 -6.97 3.50
N TRP A 185 11.59 -7.19 2.62
CA TRP A 185 11.75 -6.82 1.21
C TRP A 185 11.87 -5.30 1.01
N THR A 186 11.28 -4.50 1.90
CA THR A 186 11.43 -3.04 1.87
C THR A 186 12.88 -2.64 2.11
N THR A 187 13.49 -3.20 3.15
CA THR A 187 14.87 -2.86 3.51
C THR A 187 15.85 -3.37 2.47
N LEU A 188 15.58 -4.52 1.84
CA LEU A 188 16.35 -5.00 0.69
C LEU A 188 16.22 -4.10 -0.54
N ALA A 189 15.00 -3.76 -0.97
CA ALA A 189 14.79 -2.91 -2.13
C ALA A 189 15.43 -1.53 -1.95
N LYS A 190 15.26 -0.93 -0.77
CA LYS A 190 15.87 0.35 -0.41
C LYS A 190 17.40 0.28 -0.37
N ALA A 191 17.97 -0.82 0.11
CA ALA A 191 19.41 -1.02 0.10
C ALA A 191 19.94 -1.15 -1.34
N LEU A 192 19.26 -1.91 -2.20
CA LEU A 192 19.63 -2.05 -3.61
C LEU A 192 19.54 -0.73 -4.38
N GLU A 193 18.52 0.09 -4.15
CA GLU A 193 18.43 1.45 -4.69
C GLU A 193 19.62 2.35 -4.29
N GLN A 194 20.27 2.06 -3.16
CA GLN A 194 21.41 2.82 -2.65
C GLN A 194 22.75 2.25 -3.10
N CYS A 195 22.80 0.97 -3.50
CA CYS A 195 24.02 0.31 -3.96
C CYS A 195 24.19 0.42 -5.48
N ASP A 196 23.09 0.52 -6.21
CA ASP A 196 23.09 0.41 -7.66
C ASP A 196 22.96 1.77 -8.35
N SER A 197 23.91 2.07 -9.23
CA SER A 197 23.90 3.19 -10.18
C SER A 197 22.80 3.07 -11.26
N GLY A 198 22.05 1.96 -11.29
CA GLY A 198 20.80 1.80 -12.04
C GLY A 198 19.72 1.12 -11.19
N ARG A 199 18.45 1.47 -11.39
CA ARG A 199 17.29 0.87 -10.69
C ARG A 199 16.90 -0.61 -10.99
N PRO A 200 17.48 -1.39 -11.94
CA PRO A 200 16.91 -2.68 -12.37
C PRO A 200 16.65 -3.70 -11.26
N SER A 201 17.58 -3.86 -10.30
CA SER A 201 17.48 -4.91 -9.28
C SER A 201 16.32 -4.69 -8.31
N ALA A 202 16.12 -3.45 -7.86
CA ALA A 202 15.02 -3.09 -6.95
C ALA A 202 13.67 -3.19 -7.67
N ASP A 203 13.56 -2.63 -8.88
CA ASP A 203 12.33 -2.67 -9.69
C ASP A 203 11.92 -4.11 -10.03
N HIS A 204 12.89 -4.98 -10.34
CA HIS A 204 12.64 -6.40 -10.62
C HIS A 204 12.01 -7.13 -9.43
N ILE A 205 12.58 -6.95 -8.22
CA ILE A 205 12.03 -7.51 -6.99
C ILE A 205 10.61 -6.99 -6.72
N ILE A 206 10.39 -5.68 -6.87
CA ILE A 206 9.09 -5.03 -6.71
C ILE A 206 8.06 -5.62 -7.69
N ARG A 207 8.45 -5.78 -8.96
CA ARG A 207 7.58 -6.33 -10.02
C ARG A 207 7.23 -7.80 -9.78
N ARG A 208 8.22 -8.65 -9.46
CA ARG A 208 8.00 -10.08 -9.17
C ARG A 208 7.09 -10.29 -7.97
N ARG A 209 7.20 -9.46 -6.93
CA ARG A 209 6.31 -9.54 -5.75
C ARG A 209 4.88 -9.08 -6.05
N LYS A 210 4.71 -8.03 -6.86
CA LYS A 210 3.37 -7.61 -7.31
C LYS A 210 2.67 -8.72 -8.09
N LEU A 211 3.40 -9.44 -8.95
CA LEU A 211 2.87 -10.57 -9.72
C LEU A 211 2.46 -11.77 -8.84
N ARG A 212 3.25 -12.12 -7.82
CA ARG A 212 2.85 -13.20 -6.89
C ARG A 212 1.58 -12.87 -6.12
N LYS A 213 1.44 -11.63 -5.65
CA LYS A 213 0.20 -11.18 -4.97
C LYS A 213 -1.04 -11.23 -5.86
N SER A 214 -0.92 -10.92 -7.15
CA SER A 214 -2.06 -11.03 -8.07
C SER A 214 -2.48 -12.48 -8.28
N VAL A 215 -1.52 -13.42 -8.30
CA VAL A 215 -1.81 -14.85 -8.44
C VAL A 215 -2.48 -15.40 -7.18
N ASP A 216 -1.96 -15.09 -5.98
CA ASP A 216 -2.55 -15.56 -4.71
C ASP A 216 -3.96 -14.99 -4.48
N ARG A 217 -4.22 -13.74 -4.90
CA ARG A 217 -5.56 -13.13 -4.79
C ARG A 217 -6.55 -13.79 -5.77
N SER A 218 -6.14 -14.07 -7.00
CA SER A 218 -7.00 -14.76 -7.97
C SER A 218 -7.34 -16.21 -7.58
N GLN A 219 -6.49 -16.88 -6.81
CA GLN A 219 -6.74 -18.24 -6.33
C GLN A 219 -7.66 -18.30 -5.10
N ASN A 220 -7.65 -17.26 -4.27
CA ASN A 220 -8.54 -17.18 -3.10
C ASN A 220 -9.99 -16.82 -3.47
N ASP A 221 -10.19 -16.09 -4.57
CA ASP A 221 -11.54 -15.71 -5.04
C ASP A 221 -12.30 -16.90 -5.69
N GLU A 222 -11.61 -17.97 -6.10
CA GLU A 222 -12.25 -19.19 -6.66
C GLU A 222 -12.71 -20.19 -5.58
N HIS A 223 -12.19 -20.10 -4.36
CA HIS A 223 -12.54 -21.02 -3.27
C HIS A 223 -13.75 -20.57 -2.41
N GLU A 224 -14.26 -19.35 -2.61
CA GLU A 224 -15.39 -18.78 -1.84
C GLU A 224 -16.75 -18.86 -2.57
N LEU A 225 -16.79 -19.49 -3.76
CA LEU A 225 -18.00 -19.70 -4.57
C LEU A 225 -18.63 -21.10 -4.40
N HIS A 226 -18.03 -21.95 -3.56
CA HIS A 226 -18.54 -23.27 -3.23
C HIS A 226 -18.53 -23.50 -1.72
N ASP A 227 -19.41 -22.81 -1.00
CA ASP A 227 -19.99 -23.26 0.28
C ASP A 227 -21.39 -22.64 0.46
#